data_AF-A0A840U633-F1
#
_entry.id   AF-A0A840U633-F1
#
_cell.length_a   1.000
_cell.length_b   1.000
_cell.length_c   1.000
_cell.angle_alpha   90.00
_cell.angle_beta   90.00
_cell.angle_gamma   90.00
#
_symmetry.space_group_name_H-M   'P 1'
#
loop_
_entity.id
_entity.type
_entity.pdbx_description
1 polymer ?
#
loop_
_entity_poly.entity_id
_entity_poly.type
_entity_poly.pdbx_seq_one_letter_code
_entity_poly.pdbx_strand_id
1 'polypeptide(L)'
;MANIAGSEFEIHDPNNALTPRQRQVLVWVVEGKENDAIAILLGITLGTVKFHIVRLLRHFKAPNRQLLISRAWKAGLIKARQLAIGLLIFGNALPGTGDQPVTVRIPRVARVRASNRRESDDHPIIQLNNLADLHTGDREAA
;
A
#
# COMPACT_ATOMS: atom_id res chain seq x y z
N MET A 1 -16.28 4.62 -33.78
CA MET A 1 -15.01 4.35 -33.09
C MET A 1 -15.34 3.73 -31.75
N ALA A 2 -15.09 2.44 -31.55
CA ALA A 2 -15.52 1.72 -30.35
C ALA A 2 -14.69 2.17 -29.13
N ASN A 3 -15.33 2.87 -28.19
CA ASN A 3 -14.76 3.18 -26.89
C ASN A 3 -14.60 1.87 -26.10
N ILE A 4 -13.40 1.29 -26.13
CA ILE A 4 -13.01 0.20 -25.23
C ILE A 4 -12.50 0.85 -23.94
N ALA A 5 -13.39 1.59 -23.29
CA ALA A 5 -13.22 2.06 -21.93
C ALA A 5 -13.78 0.98 -21.02
N GLY A 6 -13.09 0.69 -19.93
CA GLY A 6 -13.70 -0.08 -18.86
C GLY A 6 -14.99 0.62 -18.42
N SER A 7 -15.92 -0.14 -17.88
CA SER A 7 -17.13 0.39 -17.29
C SER A 7 -16.86 1.54 -16.31
N GLU A 8 -15.72 1.48 -15.58
CA GLU A 8 -15.38 2.45 -14.54
C GLU A 8 -14.03 3.18 -14.73
N PHE A 9 -13.09 2.63 -15.50
CA PHE A 9 -11.74 3.18 -15.64
C PHE A 9 -11.32 3.39 -17.10
N GLU A 10 -10.61 4.50 -17.34
CA GLU A 10 -9.98 4.83 -18.62
C GLU A 10 -8.45 4.82 -18.46
N ILE A 11 -7.74 4.23 -19.43
CA ILE A 11 -6.28 4.26 -19.45
C ILE A 11 -5.81 5.43 -20.33
N HIS A 12 -5.23 6.44 -19.70
CA HIS A 12 -4.66 7.61 -20.35
C HIS A 12 -3.13 7.49 -20.39
N ASP A 13 -2.60 7.18 -21.57
CA ASP A 13 -1.17 6.96 -21.81
C ASP A 13 -0.62 8.03 -22.77
N PRO A 14 -0.20 9.21 -22.26
CA PRO A 14 0.22 10.34 -23.09
C PRO A 14 1.54 10.08 -23.81
N ASN A 15 2.38 9.21 -23.28
CA ASN A 15 3.70 8.88 -23.85
C ASN A 15 3.63 7.66 -24.78
N ASN A 16 2.43 7.10 -25.00
CA ASN A 16 2.20 5.91 -25.81
C ASN A 16 3.14 4.75 -25.42
N ALA A 17 3.42 4.60 -24.12
CA ALA A 17 4.35 3.62 -23.58
C ALA A 17 3.82 2.18 -23.72
N LEU A 18 2.50 2.01 -23.85
CA LEU A 18 1.82 0.74 -24.04
C LEU A 18 1.25 0.62 -25.45
N THR A 19 1.29 -0.59 -26.00
CA THR A 19 0.60 -0.87 -27.26
C THR A 19 -0.92 -0.77 -27.08
N PRO A 20 -1.69 -0.51 -28.15
CA PRO A 20 -3.16 -0.42 -28.07
C PRO A 20 -3.81 -1.65 -27.42
N ARG A 21 -3.32 -2.86 -27.71
CA ARG A 21 -3.82 -4.09 -27.09
C ARG A 21 -3.42 -4.24 -25.63
N GLN A 22 -2.21 -3.84 -25.25
CA GLN A 22 -1.81 -3.83 -23.84
C GLN A 22 -2.67 -2.88 -23.02
N ARG A 23 -3.05 -1.73 -23.58
CA ARG A 23 -3.95 -0.77 -22.95
C ARG A 23 -5.32 -1.37 -22.65
N GLN A 24 -5.91 -2.04 -23.65
CA GLN A 24 -7.20 -2.73 -23.49
C GLN A 24 -7.15 -3.85 -22.45
N VAL A 25 -6.08 -4.66 -22.44
CA VAL A 25 -5.91 -5.70 -21.42
C VAL A 25 -5.74 -5.07 -20.03
N LEU A 26 -4.96 -3.99 -19.92
CA LEU A 26 -4.72 -3.30 -18.65
C LEU A 26 -6.01 -2.76 -18.03
N VAL A 27 -6.94 -2.21 -18.83
CA VAL A 27 -8.28 -1.77 -18.37
C VAL A 27 -8.96 -2.88 -17.57
N TRP A 28 -9.13 -4.06 -18.18
CA TRP A 28 -9.86 -5.17 -17.55
C TRP A 28 -9.10 -5.78 -16.37
N VAL A 29 -7.77 -5.75 -16.41
CA VAL A 29 -6.93 -6.19 -15.29
C VAL A 29 -7.14 -5.30 -14.08
N VAL A 30 -7.21 -3.98 -14.27
CA VAL A 30 -7.49 -2.99 -13.22
C VAL A 30 -8.91 -3.13 -12.68
N GLU A 31 -9.88 -3.44 -13.53
CA GLU A 31 -11.26 -3.78 -13.11
C GLU A 31 -11.36 -5.12 -12.36
N GLY A 32 -10.27 -5.86 -12.19
CA GLY A 32 -10.29 -7.11 -11.42
C GLY A 32 -10.78 -8.33 -12.21
N LYS A 33 -11.05 -8.23 -13.52
CA LYS A 33 -11.51 -9.38 -14.34
C LYS A 33 -10.47 -10.50 -14.39
N GLU A 34 -10.93 -11.75 -14.45
CA GLU A 34 -10.07 -12.92 -14.65
C GLU A 34 -9.63 -13.05 -16.11
N ASN A 35 -8.53 -13.76 -16.36
CA ASN A 35 -7.94 -13.87 -17.69
C ASN A 35 -8.90 -14.48 -18.72
N ASP A 36 -9.74 -15.42 -18.29
CA ASP A 36 -10.74 -16.08 -19.14
C ASP A 36 -11.85 -15.10 -19.52
N ALA A 37 -12.32 -14.30 -18.56
CA ALA A 37 -13.28 -13.23 -18.83
C ALA A 37 -12.69 -12.17 -19.78
N ILE A 38 -11.42 -11.80 -19.59
CA ILE A 38 -10.72 -10.86 -20.47
C ILE A 38 -10.62 -11.40 -21.90
N ALA A 39 -10.35 -12.70 -22.05
CA ALA A 39 -10.28 -13.37 -23.35
C ALA A 39 -11.62 -13.26 -24.10
N ILE A 40 -12.72 -13.53 -23.39
CA ILE A 40 -14.09 -13.40 -23.91
C ILE A 40 -14.40 -11.94 -24.27
N LEU A 41 -14.13 -10.99 -23.36
CA LEU A 41 -14.41 -9.56 -23.56
C LEU A 41 -13.66 -8.95 -24.74
N LEU A 42 -12.44 -9.42 -25.03
CA LEU A 42 -11.60 -8.91 -26.11
C LEU A 42 -11.69 -9.75 -27.40
N GLY A 43 -12.39 -10.89 -27.38
CA GLY A 43 -12.49 -11.81 -28.51
C GLY A 43 -11.15 -12.44 -28.92
N ILE A 44 -10.28 -12.73 -27.95
CA ILE A 44 -8.95 -13.32 -28.17
C ILE A 44 -8.76 -14.59 -27.34
N THR A 45 -7.74 -15.39 -27.64
CA THR A 45 -7.48 -16.61 -26.87
C THR A 45 -6.92 -16.31 -25.47
N LEU A 46 -7.16 -17.20 -24.51
CA LEU A 46 -6.57 -17.13 -23.17
C LEU A 46 -5.04 -17.07 -23.20
N GLY A 47 -4.40 -17.81 -24.12
CA GLY A 47 -2.95 -17.76 -24.30
C GLY A 47 -2.45 -16.37 -24.69
N THR A 48 -3.19 -15.69 -25.57
CA THR A 48 -2.90 -14.31 -25.98
C THR A 48 -3.06 -13.34 -24.81
N VAL A 49 -4.09 -13.50 -23.97
CA VAL A 49 -4.25 -12.68 -22.76
C VAL A 49 -3.08 -12.86 -21.80
N LYS A 50 -2.72 -14.11 -21.47
CA LYS A 50 -1.59 -14.41 -20.58
C LYS A 50 -0.29 -13.79 -21.10
N PHE A 51 -0.05 -13.89 -22.40
CA PHE A 51 1.09 -13.26 -23.05
C PHE A 51 1.10 -11.72 -22.87
N HIS A 52 -0.04 -11.06 -23.08
CA HIS A 52 -0.15 -9.61 -22.85
C HIS A 52 0.09 -9.25 -21.38
N ILE A 53 -0.43 -10.03 -20.43
CA ILE A 53 -0.22 -9.82 -18.99
C ILE A 53 1.26 -9.97 -18.62
N VAL A 54 1.96 -10.99 -19.12
CA VAL A 54 3.41 -11.15 -18.88
C VAL A 54 4.20 -9.96 -19.42
N ARG A 55 3.84 -9.44 -20.61
CA ARG A 55 4.47 -8.24 -21.15
C ARG A 55 4.18 -7.00 -20.31
N LEU A 56 2.96 -6.85 -19.79
CA LEU A 56 2.58 -5.77 -18.87
C LEU A 56 3.37 -5.87 -17.57
N LEU A 57 3.43 -7.05 -16.94
CA LEU A 57 4.22 -7.30 -15.73
C LEU A 57 5.67 -6.87 -15.93
N ARG A 58 6.30 -7.26 -17.06
CA ARG A 58 7.66 -6.86 -17.38
C ARG A 58 7.80 -5.35 -17.59
N HIS A 59 6.87 -4.71 -18.29
CA HIS A 59 6.87 -3.27 -18.54
C HIS A 59 6.81 -2.47 -17.22
N PHE A 60 5.93 -2.88 -16.30
CA PHE A 60 5.78 -2.26 -14.98
C PHE A 60 6.75 -2.82 -13.92
N LYS A 61 7.70 -3.67 -14.33
CA LYS A 61 8.65 -4.39 -13.45
C LYS A 61 7.98 -5.12 -12.28
N ALA A 62 6.74 -5.56 -12.45
CA ALA A 62 5.89 -6.14 -11.42
C ALA A 62 6.01 -7.66 -11.38
N PRO A 63 6.22 -8.27 -10.20
CA PRO A 63 6.29 -9.72 -10.06
C PRO A 63 4.91 -10.38 -10.04
N ASN A 64 3.86 -9.63 -9.69
CA ASN A 64 2.49 -10.12 -9.60
C ASN A 64 1.47 -9.10 -10.12
N ARG A 65 0.25 -9.59 -10.34
CA ARG A 65 -0.87 -8.81 -10.88
C ARG A 65 -1.23 -7.63 -9.98
N GLN A 66 -1.21 -7.82 -8.66
CA GLN A 66 -1.56 -6.78 -7.69
C GLN A 66 -0.60 -5.60 -7.77
N LEU A 67 0.70 -5.88 -7.87
CA LEU A 67 1.72 -4.82 -7.98
C LEU A 67 1.71 -4.17 -9.36
N LEU A 68 1.33 -4.90 -10.42
CA LEU A 68 1.06 -4.32 -11.73
C LEU A 68 -0.04 -3.24 -11.64
N ILE A 69 -1.16 -3.57 -11.00
CA ILE A 69 -2.28 -2.63 -10.81
C ILE A 69 -1.82 -1.42 -10.00
N SER A 70 -1.18 -1.65 -8.85
CA SER A 70 -0.66 -0.59 -7.99
C SER A 70 0.31 0.36 -8.72
N ARG A 71 1.20 -0.17 -9.56
CA ARG A 71 2.14 0.66 -10.33
C ARG A 71 1.49 1.38 -11.51
N ALA A 72 0.50 0.77 -12.14
CA ALA A 72 -0.29 1.45 -13.16
C ALA A 72 -1.05 2.66 -12.57
N TRP A 73 -1.56 2.54 -11.35
CA TRP A 73 -2.12 3.68 -10.59
C TRP A 73 -1.05 4.73 -10.29
N LYS A 74 0.10 4.31 -9.74
CA LYS A 74 1.19 5.23 -9.41
C LYS A 74 1.75 5.97 -10.64
N ALA A 75 1.72 5.34 -11.81
CA ALA A 75 2.14 5.94 -13.06
C ALA A 75 1.15 7.00 -13.61
N GLY A 76 -0.03 7.17 -12.98
CA GLY A 76 -1.06 8.10 -13.45
C GLY A 76 -1.71 7.67 -14.76
N LEU A 77 -1.54 6.42 -15.16
CA LEU A 77 -2.10 5.86 -16.39
C LEU A 77 -3.59 5.58 -16.27
N ILE A 78 -4.13 5.48 -15.05
CA ILE A 78 -5.53 5.12 -14.79
C ILE A 78 -6.30 6.38 -14.35
N LYS A 79 -7.37 6.71 -15.07
CA LYS A 79 -8.35 7.74 -14.70
C LYS A 79 -9.68 7.05 -14.36
N ALA A 80 -10.24 7.37 -13.19
CA ALA A 80 -11.60 6.94 -12.86
C ALA A 80 -12.61 7.78 -13.64
N ARG A 81 -13.55 7.13 -14.35
CA ARG A 81 -14.52 7.82 -15.21
C ARG A 81 -15.69 8.42 -14.42
N GLN A 82 -16.02 7.87 -13.25
CA GLN A 82 -17.17 8.27 -12.44
C GLN A 82 -16.80 8.26 -10.95
N LEU A 83 -16.73 9.43 -10.31
CA LEU A 83 -16.76 9.59 -8.85
C LEU A 83 -18.05 10.33 -8.41
N ALA A 84 -19.15 10.19 -9.17
CA ALA A 84 -20.38 10.95 -8.90
C ALA A 84 -21.23 10.35 -7.77
N ILE A 85 -21.21 9.02 -7.57
CA ILE A 85 -22.23 8.37 -6.72
C ILE A 85 -21.94 8.56 -5.21
N GLY A 86 -20.68 8.55 -4.77
CA GLY A 86 -20.32 8.77 -3.36
C GLY A 86 -20.57 10.21 -2.88
N LEU A 87 -20.35 11.20 -3.75
CA LEU A 87 -20.57 12.62 -3.45
C LEU A 87 -22.06 12.95 -3.33
N LEU A 88 -22.92 12.27 -4.10
CA LEU A 88 -24.37 12.47 -4.09
C LEU A 88 -25.06 11.81 -2.88
N ILE A 89 -24.52 10.70 -2.36
CA ILE A 89 -25.06 10.05 -1.15
C ILE A 89 -24.62 10.76 0.14
N PHE A 90 -23.38 11.27 0.22
CA PHE A 90 -22.88 11.97 1.42
C PHE A 90 -23.24 13.48 1.45
N GLY A 91 -23.52 14.10 0.31
CA GLY A 91 -23.63 15.56 0.22
C GLY A 91 -25.03 16.16 0.39
N ASN A 92 -26.13 15.41 0.16
CA ASN A 92 -27.47 16.02 0.04
C ASN A 92 -28.62 15.13 0.52
N ALA A 93 -28.56 14.62 1.75
CA ALA A 93 -29.76 14.11 2.41
C ALA A 93 -29.68 14.32 3.92
N LEU A 94 -30.05 15.52 4.39
CA LEU A 94 -31.01 15.72 5.49
C LEU A 94 -31.23 17.23 5.72
N PRO A 95 -32.28 17.85 5.13
CA PRO A 95 -32.87 19.06 5.68
C PRO A 95 -33.91 18.63 6.73
N GLY A 96 -33.58 18.76 8.02
CA GLY A 96 -34.47 18.37 9.11
C GLY A 96 -33.83 18.64 10.47
N THR A 97 -34.27 19.74 11.07
CA THR A 97 -33.89 20.30 12.37
C THR A 97 -33.85 19.28 13.52
N GLY A 98 -32.84 19.41 14.36
CA GLY A 98 -32.80 18.84 15.71
C GLY A 98 -31.38 18.86 16.29
N ASP A 99 -30.90 20.04 16.69
CA ASP A 99 -29.80 20.40 17.64
C ASP A 99 -28.89 19.29 18.25
N GLN A 100 -28.43 18.32 17.46
CA GLN A 100 -27.44 17.35 17.90
C GLN A 100 -26.10 17.74 17.29
N PRO A 101 -25.13 18.25 18.07
CA PRO A 101 -23.78 18.44 17.56
C PRO A 101 -23.25 17.07 17.14
N VAL A 102 -22.99 16.91 15.84
CA VAL A 102 -22.45 15.68 15.25
C VAL A 102 -21.05 15.46 15.84
N THR A 103 -20.96 14.60 16.85
CA THR A 103 -19.68 14.18 17.41
C THR A 103 -18.96 13.30 16.39
N VAL A 104 -17.97 13.89 15.72
CA VAL A 104 -16.99 13.16 14.91
C VAL A 104 -16.29 12.15 15.83
N ARG A 105 -16.52 10.85 15.62
CA ARG A 105 -15.71 9.80 16.25
C ARG A 105 -14.31 9.84 15.63
N ILE A 106 -13.44 10.61 16.24
CA ILE A 106 -12.00 10.57 15.97
C ILE A 106 -11.54 9.14 16.32
N PRO A 107 -10.86 8.40 15.43
CA PRO A 107 -10.29 7.11 15.79
C PRO A 107 -9.32 7.35 16.96
N ARG A 108 -9.55 6.67 18.08
CA ARG A 108 -8.62 6.65 19.22
C ARG A 108 -7.28 6.16 18.67
N VAL A 109 -6.34 7.09 18.50
CA VAL A 109 -4.93 6.74 18.28
C VAL A 109 -4.53 5.89 19.48
N ALA A 110 -4.37 4.59 19.25
CA ALA A 110 -3.78 3.71 20.24
C ALA A 110 -2.40 4.28 20.52
N ARG A 111 -2.24 4.92 21.69
CA ARG A 111 -0.94 5.36 22.17
C ARG A 111 -0.14 4.09 22.41
N VAL A 112 0.68 3.71 21.43
CA VAL A 112 1.68 2.65 21.59
C VAL A 112 2.56 3.10 22.75
N ARG A 113 2.39 2.47 23.91
CA ARG A 113 3.31 2.60 25.02
C ARG A 113 4.56 1.88 24.57
N ALA A 114 5.59 2.64 24.20
CA ALA A 114 6.94 2.11 24.08
C ALA A 114 7.32 1.53 25.45
N SER A 115 7.14 0.22 25.62
CA SER A 115 7.71 -0.52 26.73
C SER A 115 9.21 -0.60 26.46
N ASN A 116 9.97 0.21 27.18
CA ASN A 116 11.41 0.12 27.22
C ASN A 116 11.77 -1.24 27.83
N ARG A 117 11.90 -2.29 27.01
CA ARG A 117 12.44 -3.58 27.43
C ARG A 117 13.96 -3.41 27.50
N ARG A 118 14.43 -3.05 28.69
CA ARG A 118 15.82 -3.25 29.10
C ARG A 118 15.95 -4.71 29.53
N GLU A 119 16.75 -5.47 28.82
CA GLU A 119 17.21 -6.82 29.18
C GLU A 119 18.55 -6.95 28.46
N SER A 120 19.63 -6.52 29.12
CA SER A 120 20.50 -7.35 29.98
C SER A 120 21.77 -7.69 29.20
N ASP A 121 22.65 -6.70 29.04
CA ASP A 121 24.07 -6.97 28.87
C ASP A 121 24.63 -7.31 30.25
N ASP A 122 24.64 -8.61 30.56
CA ASP A 122 25.40 -9.17 31.68
C ASP A 122 26.90 -9.03 31.38
N HIS A 123 27.46 -7.90 31.83
CA HIS A 123 28.87 -7.82 32.17
C HIS A 123 28.99 -7.36 33.63
N PRO A 124 29.54 -8.20 34.54
CA PRO A 124 29.76 -7.77 35.90
C PRO A 124 30.94 -6.79 35.92
N ILE A 125 30.65 -5.49 35.98
CA ILE A 125 31.64 -4.50 36.41
C ILE A 125 31.58 -4.45 37.94
N ILE A 126 32.63 -4.97 38.54
CA ILE A 126 32.91 -4.97 39.98
C ILE A 126 32.73 -3.54 40.52
N GLN A 127 31.77 -3.37 41.42
CA GLN A 127 31.53 -2.11 42.10
C GLN A 127 32.33 -2.09 43.40
N LEU A 128 33.48 -1.40 43.36
CA LEU A 128 34.38 -1.21 44.49
C LEU A 128 33.76 -0.21 45.49
N ASN A 129 32.95 -0.70 46.43
CA ASN A 129 32.18 0.14 47.34
C ASN A 129 32.69 0.22 48.78
N ASN A 130 33.83 -0.39 49.11
CA ASN A 130 34.39 -0.27 50.46
C ASN A 130 35.76 0.39 50.43
N LEU A 131 35.77 1.70 50.74
CA LEU A 131 36.95 2.46 51.14
C LEU A 131 37.31 2.14 52.60
N ALA A 132 37.45 0.85 52.92
CA ALA A 132 37.69 0.37 54.29
C ALA A 132 38.92 -0.55 54.42
N ASP A 133 39.58 -0.92 53.33
CA ASP A 133 40.81 -1.74 53.38
C ASP A 133 42.09 -0.95 53.06
N LEU A 134 42.04 0.39 53.06
CA LEU A 134 43.24 1.21 53.15
C LEU A 134 43.66 1.33 54.63
N HIS A 135 44.85 0.79 54.92
CA HIS A 135 45.62 0.80 56.17
C HIS A 135 45.28 -0.30 57.18
N THR A 136 46.09 -1.36 57.15
CA THR A 136 46.87 -1.79 58.32
C THR A 136 48.07 -2.65 57.86
N GLY A 137 49.25 -2.33 58.38
CA GLY A 137 50.46 -3.16 58.37
C GLY A 137 51.38 -2.87 57.19
N ASP A 138 52.28 -1.89 57.29
CA ASP A 138 53.64 -2.06 57.86
C ASP A 138 54.45 -3.15 57.14
N ARG A 139 55.58 -2.77 56.52
CA ARG A 139 56.93 -3.18 56.96
C ARG A 139 57.17 -4.67 56.73
N GLU A 140 58.13 -5.14 55.94
CA GLU A 140 59.57 -4.93 55.99
C GLU A 140 60.11 -5.89 54.90
N ALA A 141 61.01 -5.46 54.03
CA ALA A 141 62.44 -5.78 54.14
C ALA A 141 62.73 -7.29 54.24
N ALA A 142 63.21 -7.88 53.14
CA ALA A 142 64.48 -8.64 53.03
C ALA A 142 64.57 -9.32 51.65
#